data_AF-A0A0T6ZEV9-F1
#
_entry.id   AF-A0A0T6ZEV9-F1
#
_cell.length_a   1.000
_cell.length_b   1.000
_cell.length_c   1.000
_cell.angle_alpha   90.00
_cell.angle_beta   90.00
_cell.angle_gamma   90.00
#
_symmetry.space_group_name_H-M   'P 1'
#
loop_
_entity.id
_entity.type
_entity.pdbx_description
1 polymer ?
#
loop_
_entity_poly.entity_id
_entity_poly.type
_entity_poly.pdbx_seq_one_letter_code
_entity_poly.pdbx_strand_id
1 'polypeptide(L)'
;MFLDDLRRVQSAAIRTAYANALAADGTKPKEMDLRNQVKARFVHEGLLDSWAFHCAMKLGIWKRKLTPDGTAIFGGRSELERRSKGLISSDEWKRKRLHPFVSFGDRQKTRGNQNVHLIDETTVVIKIGRKESGGRSGR
;
A
#
# COMPACT_ATOMS: atom_id res chain seq x y z
N MET A 1 10.65 8.56 -13.77
CA MET A 1 9.28 8.91 -14.21
C MET A 1 8.29 7.74 -14.07
N PHE A 2 8.57 6.57 -14.65
CA PHE A 2 7.65 5.42 -14.64
C PHE A 2 7.39 4.82 -13.26
N LEU A 3 8.42 4.65 -12.43
CA LEU A 3 8.24 4.07 -11.08
C LEU A 3 7.39 4.97 -10.17
N ASP A 4 7.52 6.27 -10.30
CA ASP A 4 6.72 7.24 -9.55
C ASP A 4 5.26 7.19 -9.98
N ASP A 5 4.97 6.96 -11.26
CA ASP A 5 3.60 6.78 -11.76
C ASP A 5 2.96 5.50 -11.24
N LEU A 6 3.70 4.37 -11.23
CA LEU A 6 3.25 3.14 -10.59
C LEU A 6 2.95 3.37 -9.10
N ARG A 7 3.87 4.03 -8.38
CA ARG A 7 3.70 4.36 -6.96
C ARG A 7 2.55 5.32 -6.73
N ARG A 8 2.30 6.28 -7.63
CA ARG A 8 1.17 7.23 -7.58
C ARG A 8 -0.15 6.48 -7.59
N VAL A 9 -0.36 5.62 -8.59
CA VAL A 9 -1.61 4.85 -8.72
C VAL A 9 -1.75 3.86 -7.56
N GLN A 10 -0.69 3.15 -7.20
CA GLN A 10 -0.77 2.17 -6.12
C GLN A 10 -1.02 2.83 -4.76
N SER A 11 -0.38 3.96 -4.49
CA SER A 11 -0.62 4.74 -3.26
C SER A 11 -2.02 5.32 -3.20
N ALA A 12 -2.60 5.72 -4.33
CA ALA A 12 -3.99 6.14 -4.41
C ALA A 12 -4.94 4.97 -4.10
N ALA A 13 -4.69 3.79 -4.70
CA ALA A 13 -5.43 2.56 -4.42
C ALA A 13 -5.36 2.15 -2.94
N ILE A 14 -4.18 2.22 -2.30
CA ILE A 14 -4.00 1.95 -0.86
C ILE A 14 -4.87 2.90 -0.03
N ARG A 15 -4.88 4.20 -0.34
CA ARG A 15 -5.67 5.20 0.40
C ARG A 15 -7.17 5.01 0.19
N THR A 16 -7.60 4.67 -1.02
CA THR A 16 -9.00 4.34 -1.30
C THR A 16 -9.43 3.11 -0.51
N ALA A 17 -8.61 2.04 -0.50
CA ALA A 17 -8.89 0.87 0.31
C ALA A 17 -8.92 1.17 1.82
N TYR A 18 -7.99 2.00 2.32
CA TYR A 18 -8.00 2.43 3.73
C TYR A 18 -9.29 3.18 4.10
N ALA A 19 -9.72 4.12 3.26
CA ALA A 19 -10.91 4.92 3.51
C ALA A 19 -12.21 4.09 3.45
N ASN A 20 -12.23 3.02 2.65
CA ASN A 20 -13.40 2.16 2.43
C ASN A 20 -13.27 0.79 3.13
N ALA A 21 -12.28 0.60 4.00
CA ALA A 21 -12.08 -0.68 4.71
C ALA A 21 -13.11 -0.92 5.81
N LEU A 22 -13.84 0.12 6.21
CA LEU A 22 -15.01 0.07 7.09
C LEU A 22 -16.11 0.93 6.46
N ALA A 23 -17.35 0.44 6.47
CA ALA A 23 -18.52 1.22 6.12
C ALA A 23 -18.87 2.22 7.24
N ALA A 24 -19.82 3.12 6.97
CA ALA A 24 -20.23 4.15 7.93
C ALA A 24 -20.80 3.57 9.25
N ASP A 25 -21.39 2.39 9.19
CA ASP A 25 -21.88 1.62 10.33
C ASP A 25 -20.79 0.79 11.04
N GLY A 26 -19.53 0.91 10.62
CA GLY A 26 -18.39 0.17 11.16
C GLY A 26 -18.25 -1.26 10.64
N THR A 27 -19.13 -1.73 9.74
CA THR A 27 -19.04 -3.07 9.17
C THR A 27 -17.88 -3.17 8.17
N LYS A 28 -17.34 -4.39 8.01
CA LYS A 28 -16.29 -4.66 7.02
C LYS A 28 -16.96 -5.07 5.70
N PRO A 29 -16.71 -4.37 4.59
CA PRO A 29 -17.22 -4.79 3.30
C PRO A 29 -16.57 -6.13 2.89
N LYS A 30 -17.24 -6.86 2.00
CA LYS A 30 -16.64 -8.05 1.40
C LYS A 30 -15.39 -7.64 0.64
N GLU A 31 -14.34 -8.44 0.77
CA GLU A 31 -13.05 -8.13 0.16
C GLU A 31 -13.14 -8.01 -1.37
N MET A 32 -13.99 -8.83 -2.00
CA MET A 32 -14.22 -8.77 -3.44
C MET A 32 -14.85 -7.44 -3.88
N ASP A 33 -15.81 -6.92 -3.11
CA ASP A 33 -16.49 -5.66 -3.42
C ASP A 33 -15.50 -4.49 -3.30
N LEU A 34 -14.69 -4.49 -2.23
CA LEU A 34 -13.65 -3.47 -2.05
C LEU A 34 -12.58 -3.56 -3.15
N ARG A 35 -12.19 -4.77 -3.57
CA ARG A 35 -11.25 -4.96 -4.68
C ARG A 35 -11.81 -4.40 -5.98
N ASN A 36 -13.07 -4.68 -6.28
CA ASN A 36 -13.75 -4.21 -7.48
C ASN A 36 -13.89 -2.68 -7.46
N GLN A 37 -14.22 -2.09 -6.31
CA GLN A 37 -14.28 -0.64 -6.13
C GLN A 37 -12.91 0.02 -6.40
N VAL A 38 -11.83 -0.52 -5.82
CA VAL A 38 -10.47 -0.01 -6.04
C VAL A 38 -10.07 -0.16 -7.52
N LYS A 39 -10.31 -1.33 -8.12
CA LYS A 39 -9.98 -1.59 -9.52
C LYS A 39 -10.76 -0.66 -10.46
N ALA A 40 -12.08 -0.54 -10.30
CA ALA A 40 -12.91 0.33 -11.13
C ALA A 40 -12.41 1.78 -11.13
N ARG A 41 -11.92 2.26 -9.99
CA ARG A 41 -11.41 3.63 -9.83
C ARG A 41 -10.10 3.90 -10.57
N PHE A 42 -9.25 2.90 -10.78
CA PHE A 42 -7.87 3.12 -11.23
C PHE A 42 -7.44 2.27 -12.44
N VAL A 43 -8.25 1.32 -12.89
CA VAL A 43 -7.91 0.42 -14.01
C VAL A 43 -7.68 1.16 -15.32
N HIS A 44 -8.37 2.29 -15.53
CA HIS A 44 -8.24 3.11 -16.74
C HIS A 44 -6.87 3.79 -16.87
N GLU A 45 -6.10 3.88 -15.78
CA GLU A 45 -4.72 4.42 -15.82
C GLU A 45 -3.77 3.47 -16.56
N GLY A 46 -4.11 2.18 -16.75
CA GLY A 46 -3.30 1.22 -17.52
C GLY A 46 -1.95 0.86 -16.89
N LEU A 47 -1.65 1.36 -15.69
CA LEU A 47 -0.34 1.25 -15.04
C LEU A 47 -0.21 0.02 -14.13
N LEU A 48 -1.32 -0.47 -13.56
CA LEU A 48 -1.31 -1.57 -12.59
C LEU A 48 -2.18 -2.73 -13.06
N ASP A 49 -1.70 -3.94 -12.83
CA ASP A 49 -2.46 -5.16 -13.07
C ASP A 49 -3.43 -5.47 -11.91
N SER A 50 -4.20 -6.55 -12.10
CA SER A 50 -5.19 -7.01 -11.11
C SER A 50 -4.55 -7.52 -9.80
N TRP A 51 -3.26 -7.84 -9.79
CA TRP A 51 -2.52 -8.32 -8.62
C TRP A 51 -1.97 -7.16 -7.78
N ALA A 52 -1.40 -6.15 -8.42
CA ALA A 52 -0.94 -4.92 -7.80
C ALA A 52 -2.11 -4.20 -7.08
N PHE A 53 -3.31 -4.22 -7.66
CA PHE A 53 -4.52 -3.73 -6.98
C PHE A 53 -4.90 -4.57 -5.76
N HIS A 54 -4.77 -5.90 -5.84
CA HIS A 54 -5.01 -6.77 -4.68
C HIS A 54 -4.04 -6.46 -3.53
N CYS A 55 -2.75 -6.32 -3.84
CA CYS A 55 -1.72 -5.96 -2.86
C CYS A 55 -1.99 -4.59 -2.23
N ALA A 56 -2.32 -3.59 -3.05
CA ALA A 56 -2.69 -2.25 -2.60
C ALA A 56 -3.89 -2.28 -1.63
N MET A 57 -4.93 -3.03 -1.99
CA MET A 57 -6.13 -3.18 -1.17
C MET A 57 -5.81 -3.82 0.19
N LYS A 58 -5.11 -4.95 0.20
CA LYS A 58 -4.71 -5.64 1.43
C LYS A 58 -3.89 -4.72 2.34
N LEU A 59 -2.96 -3.94 1.78
CA LEU A 59 -2.18 -2.96 2.55
C LEU A 59 -3.06 -1.83 3.10
N GLY A 60 -4.02 -1.32 2.34
CA GLY A 60 -4.99 -0.32 2.81
C GLY A 60 -5.87 -0.82 3.96
N ILE A 61 -6.43 -2.03 3.83
CA ILE A 61 -7.20 -2.70 4.90
C ILE A 61 -6.33 -2.84 6.16
N TRP A 62 -5.09 -3.28 5.99
CA TRP A 62 -4.17 -3.44 7.11
C TRP A 62 -3.85 -2.11 7.80
N LYS A 63 -3.59 -1.04 7.03
CA LYS A 63 -3.42 0.30 7.60
C LYS A 63 -4.66 0.74 8.38
N ARG A 64 -5.88 0.41 7.93
CA ARG A 64 -7.10 0.72 8.67
C ARG A 64 -7.18 -0.05 9.98
N LYS A 65 -6.73 -1.30 10.02
CA LYS A 65 -6.63 -2.06 11.28
C LYS A 65 -5.67 -1.42 12.28
N LEU A 66 -4.60 -0.76 11.82
CA LEU A 66 -3.67 -0.04 12.69
C LEU A 66 -4.20 1.32 13.16
N THR A 67 -5.08 1.95 12.38
CA THR A 67 -5.65 3.26 12.68
C THR A 67 -7.16 3.21 12.42
N PRO A 68 -7.92 2.51 13.30
CA PRO A 68 -9.34 2.17 13.06
C PRO A 68 -10.27 3.38 13.05
N ASP A 69 -9.88 4.45 13.74
CA ASP A 69 -10.53 5.75 13.80
C ASP A 69 -10.47 6.51 12.46
N GLY A 70 -9.67 6.05 11.48
CA GLY A 70 -9.60 6.68 10.16
C GLY A 70 -8.68 7.90 10.09
N THR A 71 -7.93 8.20 11.14
CA THR A 71 -7.15 9.45 11.26
C THR A 71 -5.76 9.37 10.64
N ALA A 72 -5.42 8.28 9.93
CA ALA A 72 -4.08 8.09 9.41
C ALA A 72 -3.69 9.18 8.39
N ILE A 73 -2.59 9.88 8.69
CA ILE A 73 -2.00 10.88 7.79
C ILE A 73 -0.97 10.18 6.90
N PHE A 74 -1.37 9.92 5.65
CA PHE A 74 -0.43 9.48 4.61
C PHE A 74 0.60 10.58 4.34
N GLY A 75 1.88 10.22 4.30
CA GLY A 75 3.01 11.16 4.22
C GLY A 75 3.55 11.63 5.57
N GLY A 76 2.86 11.30 6.67
CA GLY A 76 3.29 11.61 8.03
C GLY A 76 2.86 13.00 8.51
N ARG A 77 2.65 13.12 9.84
CA ARG A 77 2.18 14.36 10.46
C ARG A 77 3.18 15.51 10.35
N SER A 78 4.46 15.24 10.60
CA SER A 78 5.53 16.24 10.50
C SER A 78 5.57 16.92 9.13
N GLU A 79 5.41 16.16 8.06
CA GLU A 79 5.45 16.69 6.70
C GLU A 79 4.13 17.42 6.34
N LEU A 80 2.99 17.00 6.90
CA LEU A 80 1.74 17.78 6.81
C LEU A 80 1.89 19.15 7.50
N GLU A 81 2.53 19.21 8.66
CA GLU A 81 2.83 20.46 9.38
C GLU A 81 3.82 21.34 8.61
N ARG A 82 4.83 20.75 7.97
CA ARG A 82 5.74 21.51 7.09
C ARG A 82 4.98 22.12 5.90
N ARG A 83 4.05 21.36 5.31
CA ARG A 83 3.19 21.87 4.23
C ARG A 83 2.31 23.02 4.71
N SER A 84 1.66 22.89 5.87
CA SER A 84 0.77 23.95 6.37
C SER A 84 1.52 25.26 6.66
N LYS A 85 2.82 25.17 6.99
CA LYS A 85 3.73 26.30 7.16
C LYS A 85 4.36 26.82 5.86
N GLY A 86 4.01 26.25 4.70
CA GLY A 86 4.59 26.62 3.40
C GLY A 86 6.06 26.21 3.21
N LEU A 87 6.60 25.33 4.08
CA LEU A 87 8.01 24.88 4.03
C LEU A 87 8.27 23.82 2.97
N ILE A 88 7.22 23.20 2.44
CA ILE A 88 7.27 22.31 1.29
C ILE A 88 6.10 22.63 0.35
N SER A 89 6.35 22.47 -0.93
CA SER A 89 5.34 22.62 -1.98
C SER A 89 4.27 21.53 -1.92
N SER A 90 3.15 21.76 -2.60
CA SER A 90 2.12 20.74 -2.74
C SER A 90 2.64 19.48 -3.45
N ASP A 91 3.57 19.59 -4.39
CA ASP A 91 4.05 18.45 -5.16
C ASP A 91 5.08 17.63 -4.38
N GLU A 92 5.96 18.30 -3.62
CA GLU A 92 6.82 17.62 -2.66
C GLU A 92 6.01 16.85 -1.62
N TRP A 93 4.93 17.44 -1.10
CA TRP A 93 4.03 16.73 -0.21
C TRP A 93 3.39 15.51 -0.87
N LYS A 94 2.88 15.63 -2.10
CA LYS A 94 2.33 14.49 -2.85
C LYS A 94 3.37 13.37 -3.02
N ARG A 95 4.63 13.71 -3.33
CA ARG A 95 5.73 12.73 -3.44
C ARG A 95 6.02 12.02 -2.12
N LYS A 96 6.04 12.75 -1.00
CA LYS A 96 6.22 12.14 0.34
C LYS A 96 5.08 11.20 0.75
N ARG A 97 3.90 11.32 0.12
CA ARG A 97 2.76 10.41 0.33
C ARG A 97 2.83 9.14 -0.50
N LEU A 98 3.81 9.01 -1.39
CA LEU A 98 4.00 7.81 -2.18
C LEU A 98 4.58 6.71 -1.30
N HIS A 99 3.88 5.58 -1.25
CA HIS A 99 4.42 4.36 -0.69
C HIS A 99 5.41 3.73 -1.66
N PRO A 100 6.43 3.01 -1.16
CA PRO A 100 7.16 2.06 -1.98
C PRO A 100 6.19 1.13 -2.69
N PHE A 101 6.49 0.77 -3.93
CA PHE A 101 5.68 -0.22 -4.63
C PHE A 101 5.74 -1.53 -3.87
N VAL A 102 4.58 -2.16 -3.67
CA VAL A 102 4.45 -3.44 -2.98
C VAL A 102 3.82 -4.48 -3.89
N SER A 103 4.40 -5.68 -3.86
CA SER A 103 3.79 -6.89 -4.39
C SER A 103 4.15 -8.03 -3.44
N PHE A 104 3.15 -8.75 -2.95
CA PHE A 104 3.34 -9.89 -2.07
C PHE A 104 2.54 -11.08 -2.55
N GLY A 105 3.10 -12.27 -2.44
CA GLY A 105 2.43 -13.54 -2.75
C GLY A 105 1.33 -13.89 -1.74
N ASP A 106 0.43 -14.82 -2.09
CA ASP A 106 -0.71 -15.21 -1.23
C ASP A 106 -0.32 -15.63 0.19
N ARG A 107 0.86 -16.26 0.35
CA ARG A 107 1.37 -16.74 1.65
C ARG A 107 2.29 -15.73 2.36
N GLN A 108 2.54 -14.57 1.76
CA GLN A 108 3.37 -13.54 2.37
C GLN A 108 2.54 -12.63 3.26
N LYS A 109 3.14 -12.24 4.39
CA LYS A 109 2.53 -11.26 5.29
C LYS A 109 2.55 -9.88 4.62
N THR A 110 1.43 -9.18 4.69
CA THR A 110 1.31 -7.77 4.28
C THR A 110 2.20 -6.83 5.10
N ARG A 111 2.72 -7.28 6.25
CA ARG A 111 3.68 -6.58 7.11
C ARG A 111 5.05 -7.26 7.08
N GLY A 112 6.09 -6.45 7.27
CA GLY A 112 7.43 -6.91 7.58
C GLY A 112 8.38 -6.73 6.41
N ASN A 113 9.43 -7.53 6.39
CA ASN A 113 10.41 -7.53 5.32
C ASN A 113 9.77 -8.10 4.04
N GLN A 114 9.31 -7.23 3.14
CA GLN A 114 8.76 -7.65 1.86
C GLN A 114 9.84 -8.33 1.03
N ASN A 115 9.45 -9.31 0.23
CA ASN A 115 10.45 -10.01 -0.58
C ASN A 115 10.74 -9.27 -1.87
N VAL A 116 9.80 -8.50 -2.41
CA VAL A 116 9.99 -7.74 -3.64
C VAL A 116 10.11 -6.26 -3.30
N HIS A 117 11.20 -5.64 -3.73
CA HIS A 117 11.42 -4.21 -3.62
C HIS A 117 11.79 -3.63 -4.99
N LEU A 118 11.04 -2.63 -5.45
CA LEU A 118 11.45 -1.77 -6.55
C LEU A 118 12.24 -0.60 -5.97
N ILE A 119 13.56 -0.60 -6.19
CA ILE A 119 14.46 0.43 -5.68
C ILE A 119 14.39 1.65 -6.59
N ASP A 120 14.58 1.42 -7.89
CA ASP A 120 14.49 2.40 -8.96
C ASP A 120 13.86 1.74 -10.21
N GLU A 121 13.90 2.44 -11.35
CA GLU A 121 13.26 1.99 -12.60
C GLU A 121 13.92 0.77 -13.23
N THR A 122 15.16 0.48 -12.85
CA THR A 122 16.01 -0.58 -13.42
C THR A 122 16.34 -1.67 -12.41
N THR A 123 16.12 -1.42 -11.12
CA THR A 123 16.56 -2.29 -10.04
C THR A 123 15.40 -2.88 -9.26
N VAL A 124 15.28 -4.21 -9.33
CA VAL A 124 14.40 -5.02 -8.48
C VAL A 124 15.23 -5.88 -7.55
N VAL A 125 14.94 -5.81 -6.25
CA VAL A 125 15.52 -6.71 -5.24
C VAL A 125 14.48 -7.74 -4.86
N ILE A 126 14.80 -9.02 -5.10
CA ILE A 126 13.99 -10.17 -4.67
C ILE A 126 14.72 -10.90 -3.55
N LYS A 127 14.19 -10.81 -2.33
CA LYS A 127 14.67 -11.57 -1.17
C LYS A 127 14.08 -12.97 -1.22
N ILE A 128 14.93 -13.96 -1.49
CA ILE A 128 14.55 -15.36 -1.50
C ILE A 128 14.87 -15.94 -0.11
N GLY A 129 13.84 -16.23 0.67
CA GLY A 129 14.00 -16.93 1.94
C GLY A 129 14.38 -18.39 1.69
N ARG A 130 15.40 -18.91 2.39
CA ARG A 130 15.64 -20.36 2.43
C ARG A 130 14.54 -21.01 3.28
N LYS A 131 13.98 -22.11 2.77
CA LYS A 131 13.18 -23.01 3.59
C LYS A 131 14.16 -23.74 4.50
N GLU A 132 14.21 -23.41 5.78
CA GLU A 132 14.89 -24.29 6.73
C GLU A 132 14.19 -25.64 6.67
N SER A 133 14.93 -26.68 6.31
CA SER A 133 14.49 -28.07 6.45
C SER A 133 14.15 -28.27 7.93
N GLY A 134 12.86 -28.46 8.21
CA GLY A 134 12.25 -28.46 9.54
C GLY A 134 13.15 -28.95 10.68
N GLY A 135 13.61 -28.03 11.50
CA GLY A 135 14.06 -28.32 12.85
C GLY A 135 12.85 -28.35 13.78
N ARG A 136 12.42 -29.55 14.19
CA ARG A 136 11.58 -29.71 15.39
C ARG A 136 12.39 -29.17 16.57
N SER A 137 12.07 -27.99 17.11
CA SER A 137 12.43 -27.67 18.48
C SER A 137 11.25 -28.02 19.37
N GLY A 138 11.37 -29.15 20.07
CA GLY A 138 10.43 -29.53 21.11
C GLY A 138 10.34 -28.47 22.22
N ARG A 139 9.12 -28.32 22.73
CA ARG A 139 8.85 -28.13 24.15
C ARG A 139 7.61 -28.96 24.47
#